data_AF-A0A956F2A7-F1
#
_entry.id   AF-A0A956F2A7-F1
#
_cell.length_a   1.000
_cell.length_b   1.000
_cell.length_c   1.000
_cell.angle_alpha   90.00
_cell.angle_beta   90.00
_cell.angle_gamma   90.00
#
_symmetry.space_group_name_H-M   'P 1'
#
loop_
_entity.id
_entity.type
_entity.pdbx_description
1 polymer ?
#
loop_
_entity_poly.entity_id
_entity_poly.type
_entity_poly.pdbx_seq_one_letter_code
_entity_poly.pdbx_strand_id
1 'polypeptide(L)'
;MTEPKVVAGLSCIQVLEKLSDYLEPDALDAADRQQIEQHLQGCSWCEQFGDGFVRLLEGFRSQQHEAPKVPDSVMERLQQRLDEES
;
A
#
# COMPACT_ATOMS: atom_id res chain seq x y z
N MET A 1 12.72 -18.67 -14.90
CA MET A 1 11.57 -18.61 -13.96
C MET A 1 12.15 -18.74 -12.57
N THR A 2 12.02 -17.72 -11.73
CA THR A 2 12.49 -17.77 -10.35
C THR A 2 11.48 -18.59 -9.53
N GLU A 3 11.97 -19.54 -8.74
CA GLU A 3 11.11 -20.37 -7.88
C GLU A 3 10.45 -19.52 -6.78
N PRO A 4 9.18 -19.79 -6.44
CA PRO A 4 8.50 -19.12 -5.35
C PRO A 4 9.25 -19.38 -4.03
N LYS A 5 9.57 -18.29 -3.32
CA LYS A 5 10.29 -18.32 -2.03
C LYS A 5 9.30 -18.22 -0.88
N VAL A 6 9.64 -18.83 0.26
CA VAL A 6 8.94 -18.62 1.53
C VAL A 6 9.77 -17.67 2.41
N VAL A 7 9.15 -16.57 2.85
CA VAL A 7 9.73 -15.57 3.77
C VAL A 7 8.63 -15.15 4.74
N ALA A 8 8.97 -15.01 6.03
CA ALA A 8 8.02 -14.65 7.09
C ALA A 8 6.77 -15.56 7.16
N GLY A 9 6.93 -16.84 6.78
CA GLY A 9 5.83 -17.82 6.76
C GLY A 9 4.91 -17.73 5.53
N LEU A 10 5.13 -16.77 4.63
CA LEU A 10 4.36 -16.59 3.40
C LEU A 10 5.19 -16.97 2.18
N SER A 11 4.54 -17.62 1.22
CA SER A 11 5.08 -17.77 -0.13
C SER A 11 4.79 -16.54 -0.99
N CYS A 12 5.56 -16.37 -2.07
CA CYS A 12 5.32 -15.38 -3.10
C CYS A 12 3.85 -15.34 -3.59
N ILE A 13 3.23 -16.51 -3.75
CA ILE A 13 1.84 -16.62 -4.25
C ILE A 13 0.86 -16.12 -3.18
N GLN A 14 1.05 -16.51 -1.92
CA GLN A 14 0.19 -16.07 -0.82
C GLN A 14 0.25 -14.55 -0.59
N VAL A 15 1.41 -13.94 -0.82
CA VAL A 15 1.51 -12.47 -0.81
C VAL A 15 0.65 -11.86 -1.93
N LEU A 16 0.73 -12.39 -3.15
CA LEU A 16 -0.08 -11.91 -4.27
C LEU A 16 -1.59 -12.07 -4.02
N GLU A 17 -2.01 -13.18 -3.41
CA GLU A 17 -3.40 -13.44 -3.05
C GLU A 17 -3.94 -12.42 -2.04
N LYS A 18 -3.09 -11.95 -1.12
CA LYS A 18 -3.42 -10.95 -0.08
C LYS A 18 -3.23 -9.49 -0.51
N LEU A 19 -2.76 -9.22 -1.74
CA LEU A 19 -2.46 -7.85 -2.17
C LEU A 19 -3.69 -6.95 -2.24
N SER A 20 -4.87 -7.49 -2.60
CA SER A 20 -6.11 -6.69 -2.60
C SER A 20 -6.44 -6.21 -1.20
N ASP A 21 -6.48 -7.15 -0.24
CA ASP A 21 -6.74 -6.85 1.17
C ASP A 21 -5.68 -5.90 1.74
N TYR A 22 -4.42 -6.01 1.32
CA TYR A 22 -3.35 -5.09 1.74
C TYR A 22 -3.58 -3.63 1.31
N LEU A 23 -4.26 -3.41 0.17
CA LEU A 23 -4.61 -2.08 -0.32
C LEU A 23 -5.87 -1.50 0.33
N GLU A 24 -6.72 -2.37 0.87
CA GLU A 24 -7.96 -1.98 1.53
C GLU A 24 -7.69 -1.53 2.97
N PRO A 25 -8.18 -0.35 3.39
CA PRO A 25 -8.08 0.06 4.78
C PRO A 25 -8.78 -0.97 5.67
N ASP A 26 -8.12 -1.36 6.77
CA ASP A 26 -8.66 -2.24 7.81
C ASP A 26 -9.05 -3.67 7.36
N ALA A 27 -8.74 -4.09 6.13
CA ALA A 27 -9.01 -5.44 5.65
C ALA A 27 -8.00 -6.49 6.14
N LEU A 28 -6.81 -6.05 6.57
CA LEU A 28 -5.80 -6.89 7.21
C LEU A 28 -5.57 -6.45 8.65
N ASP A 29 -5.38 -7.44 9.53
CA ASP A 29 -4.85 -7.16 10.86
C ASP A 29 -3.36 -6.77 10.81
N ALA A 30 -2.86 -6.25 11.93
CA ALA A 30 -1.48 -5.77 12.01
C ALA A 30 -0.44 -6.88 11.82
N ALA A 31 -0.76 -8.12 12.21
CA ALA A 31 0.17 -9.24 12.12
C ALA A 31 0.31 -9.72 10.66
N ASP A 32 -0.80 -9.86 9.96
CA ASP A 32 -0.84 -10.20 8.53
C ASP A 32 -0.14 -9.13 7.70
N ARG A 33 -0.39 -7.85 8.00
CA ARG A 33 0.28 -6.74 7.33
C ARG A 33 1.79 -6.78 7.54
N GLN A 34 2.23 -7.02 8.78
CA GLN A 34 3.64 -7.13 9.10
C GLN A 34 4.31 -8.33 8.38
N GLN A 35 3.64 -9.48 8.27
CA GLN A 35 4.16 -10.65 7.56
C GLN A 35 4.36 -10.35 6.07
N ILE A 36 3.40 -9.67 5.44
CA ILE A 36 3.52 -9.25 4.04
C ILE A 36 4.71 -8.31 3.88
N GLU A 37 4.82 -7.26 4.71
CA GLU A 37 5.92 -6.30 4.64
C GLU A 37 7.29 -6.96 4.83
N GLN A 38 7.42 -7.89 5.77
CA GLN A 38 8.65 -8.67 5.96
C GLN A 38 8.96 -9.55 4.73
N HIS A 39 7.95 -10.13 4.09
CA HIS A 39 8.15 -10.89 2.86
C HIS A 39 8.66 -10.00 1.72
N LEU A 40 8.04 -8.83 1.52
CA LEU A 40 8.45 -7.87 0.49
C LEU A 40 9.91 -7.44 0.66
N GLN A 41 10.36 -7.22 1.90
CA GLN A 41 11.76 -6.88 2.21
C GLN A 41 12.74 -8.04 2.03
N GLY A 42 12.29 -9.29 2.20
CA GLY A 42 13.15 -10.48 2.14
C GLY A 42 13.11 -11.24 0.81
N CYS A 43 12.33 -10.77 -0.16
CA CYS A 43 12.11 -11.42 -1.45
C CYS A 43 12.29 -10.42 -2.60
N SER A 44 13.45 -10.47 -3.25
CA SER A 44 13.80 -9.57 -4.37
C SER A 44 12.83 -9.64 -5.55
N TRP A 45 12.15 -10.78 -5.74
CA TRP A 45 11.14 -10.92 -6.78
C TRP A 45 9.85 -10.16 -6.44
N CYS A 46 9.38 -10.29 -5.19
CA CYS A 46 8.21 -9.53 -4.72
C CYS A 46 8.51 -8.03 -4.64
N GLU A 47 9.74 -7.64 -4.28
CA GLU A 47 10.20 -6.25 -4.31
C GLU A 47 10.10 -5.66 -5.73
N GLN A 48 10.70 -6.33 -6.73
CA GLN A 48 10.64 -5.90 -8.13
C GLN A 48 9.20 -5.87 -8.68
N PHE A 49 8.37 -6.85 -8.30
CA PHE A 49 6.96 -6.85 -8.67
C PHE A 49 6.22 -5.66 -8.05
N GLY A 50 6.46 -5.40 -6.76
CA GLY A 50 5.85 -4.30 -6.02
C GLY A 50 6.14 -2.94 -6.65
N ASP A 51 7.39 -2.69 -7.06
CA ASP A 51 7.77 -1.48 -7.78
C ASP A 51 6.98 -1.28 -9.07
N GLY A 52 6.83 -2.35 -9.86
CA GLY A 52 6.03 -2.32 -11.09
C GLY A 52 4.54 -2.07 -10.81
N PHE A 53 4.02 -2.68 -9.76
CA PHE A 53 2.64 -2.54 -9.33
C PHE A 53 2.32 -1.12 -8.85
N VAL A 54 3.20 -0.51 -8.05
CA VAL A 54 3.06 0.89 -7.61
C VAL A 54 3.02 1.84 -8.79
N ARG A 55 3.93 1.69 -9.76
CA ARG A 55 3.95 2.53 -10.98
C ARG A 55 2.66 2.40 -11.78
N LEU A 56 2.08 1.19 -11.85
CA LEU A 56 0.80 0.97 -12.51
C LEU A 56 -0.35 1.68 -11.77
N LEU A 57 -0.37 1.61 -10.43
CA LEU A 57 -1.36 2.34 -9.62
C LEU A 57 -1.22 3.86 -9.74
N GLU A 58 0.00 4.39 -9.77
CA GLU A 58 0.26 5.82 -10.00
C GLU A 58 -0.21 6.26 -11.39
N GLY A 59 0.06 5.46 -12.41
CA GLY A 59 -0.45 5.68 -13.76
C GLY A 59 -1.98 5.69 -13.82
N PHE A 60 -2.65 4.86 -13.03
CA PHE A 60 -4.10 4.87 -12.93
C PHE A 60 -4.63 6.09 -12.16
N ARG A 61 -4.02 6.44 -11.01
CA ARG A 61 -4.39 7.59 -10.19
C ARG A 61 -4.26 8.91 -10.94
N SER A 62 -3.21 9.07 -11.75
CA SER A 62 -2.98 10.26 -12.57
C SER A 62 -3.96 10.42 -13.74
N GLN A 63 -4.63 9.34 -14.16
CA GLN A 63 -5.67 9.37 -15.20
C GLN A 63 -7.07 9.61 -14.62
N GLN A 64 -7.28 9.35 -13.33
CA GLN A 64 -8.50 9.76 -12.67
C GLN A 64 -8.51 11.29 -12.54
N HIS A 65 -9.66 11.90 -12.87
CA HIS A 65 -9.88 13.35 -12.92
C HIS A 65 -9.16 14.10 -11.80
N GLU A 66 -8.62 15.27 -12.15
CA GLU A 66 -8.05 16.24 -11.20
C GLU A 66 -8.95 16.32 -9.97
N ALA A 67 -8.41 15.89 -8.82
CA ALA A 67 -9.14 15.90 -7.57
C ALA A 67 -9.69 17.32 -7.36
N PRO A 68 -10.98 17.49 -7.03
CA PRO A 68 -11.56 18.80 -6.87
C PRO A 68 -10.72 19.59 -5.86
N LYS A 69 -10.25 20.77 -6.27
CA LYS A 69 -9.41 21.62 -5.43
C LYS A 69 -10.16 21.91 -4.13
N VAL A 70 -9.62 21.44 -3.02
CA VAL A 70 -10.15 21.75 -1.68
C VAL A 70 -9.89 23.25 -1.42
N PRO A 71 -10.89 24.04 -1.01
CA PRO A 71 -10.68 25.44 -0.66
C PRO A 71 -9.67 25.58 0.47
N ASP A 72 -8.80 26.59 0.40
CA ASP A 72 -7.76 26.82 1.41
C ASP A 72 -8.34 26.96 2.82
N SER A 73 -9.51 27.59 2.96
CA SER A 73 -10.22 27.74 4.23
C SER A 73 -10.67 26.42 4.86
N VAL A 74 -10.88 25.38 4.06
CA VAL A 74 -11.20 24.03 4.56
C VAL A 74 -9.92 23.36 5.07
N MET A 75 -8.81 23.52 4.35
CA MET A 75 -7.50 23.00 4.76
C MET A 75 -6.99 23.66 6.04
N GLU A 76 -7.11 24.98 6.17
CA GLU A 76 -6.72 25.72 7.37
C GLU A 76 -7.50 25.27 8.61
N ARG A 77 -8.82 25.11 8.47
CA ARG A 77 -9.68 24.61 9.55
C ARG A 77 -9.37 23.16 9.94
N LEU A 78 -9.00 22.32 8.97
CA LEU A 78 -8.60 20.94 9.23
C LEU A 78 -7.26 20.91 10.00
N GLN A 79 -6.27 21.67 9.54
CA GLN A 79 -4.94 21.74 10.17
C GLN A 79 -5.06 22.21 11.62
N GLN A 80 -5.81 23.30 11.86
CA GLN A 80 -6.04 23.82 13.20
C GLN A 80 -6.63 22.77 14.15
N ARG A 81 -7.60 21.99 13.68
CA ARG A 81 -8.22 20.92 14.51
C ARG A 81 -7.27 19.76 14.78
N LEU A 82 -6.42 19.39 13.83
CA LEU A 82 -5.42 18.33 14.03
C LEU A 82 -4.35 18.76 15.03
N ASP A 83 -3.93 20.03 14.99
CA ASP A 83 -2.98 20.60 15.94
C ASP A 83 -3.56 20.69 17.36
N GLU A 84 -4.89 20.85 17.49
CA GLU A 84 -5.60 20.83 18.77
C GLU A 84 -5.80 19.41 19.35
N GLU A 85 -5.71 18.35 18.52
CA GLU A 85 -5.90 16.95 18.93
C GLU A 85 -4.59 16.14 19.14
N SER A 86 -3.41 16.73 18.89
CA SER A 86 -2.08 16.17 19.24
C SER A 86 -1.62 16.58 20.63
#